data_AF-A0A2E4DJP1-F1
#
_entry.id   AF-A0A2E4DJP1-F1
#
_cell.length_a   1.000
_cell.length_b   1.000
_cell.length_c   1.000
_cell.angle_alpha   90.00
_cell.angle_beta   90.00
_cell.angle_gamma   90.00
#
_symmetry.space_group_name_H-M   'P 1'
#
loop_
_entity.id
_entity.type
_entity.pdbx_description
1 polymer ?
#
loop_
_entity_poly.entity_id
_entity_poly.type
_entity_poly.pdbx_seq_one_letter_code
_entity_poly.pdbx_strand_id
1 'polypeptide(L)'
;MFLNFRMNRNYIEMLFLRVLAVVVCICVLSCGDRDFDNTLTVTEELVDQTDIIKKAGLLIEEGDLDEAFDLMSNVLSKEPSNVDANIALAGIYLARDQFTKALDVANRAFVNASQDYVSSFNPHVNKKTIHLTLAQTYYYIGDFNRSNDQVRQIINKNVNLTPEALGMEIERLARKDL
;
A
#
# COMPACT_ATOMS: atom_id res chain seq x y z
N MET A 1 18.43 -84.00 -36.06
CA MET A 1 18.79 -83.90 -34.63
C MET A 1 18.14 -82.64 -34.09
N PHE A 2 16.88 -82.75 -33.62
CA PHE A 2 16.11 -81.60 -33.11
C PHE A 2 16.31 -81.53 -31.58
N LEU A 3 16.99 -80.50 -31.09
CA LEU A 3 17.10 -80.22 -29.66
C LEU A 3 15.78 -79.61 -29.17
N ASN A 4 15.13 -80.32 -28.24
CA ASN A 4 14.00 -79.81 -27.45
C ASN A 4 14.52 -78.82 -26.39
N PHE A 5 14.24 -77.53 -26.56
CA PHE A 5 14.51 -76.51 -25.55
C PHE A 5 13.25 -76.27 -24.71
N ARG A 6 13.10 -76.99 -23.59
CA ARG A 6 12.06 -76.73 -22.59
C ARG A 6 12.47 -75.50 -21.75
N MET A 7 12.01 -74.32 -22.14
CA MET A 7 12.12 -73.11 -21.32
C MET A 7 11.09 -73.14 -20.17
N ASN A 8 11.57 -72.88 -18.96
CA ASN A 8 10.80 -72.99 -17.72
C ASN A 8 9.80 -71.82 -17.61
N ARG A 9 8.50 -72.10 -17.46
CA ARG A 9 7.39 -71.12 -17.46
C ARG A 9 7.58 -69.97 -16.46
N ASN A 10 8.22 -70.26 -15.33
CA ASN A 10 8.51 -69.29 -14.26
C ASN A 10 9.54 -68.22 -14.68
N TYR A 11 10.44 -68.54 -15.63
CA TYR A 11 11.42 -67.56 -16.15
C TYR A 11 10.77 -66.54 -17.08
N ILE A 12 9.77 -66.97 -17.85
CA ILE A 12 9.05 -66.09 -18.78
C ILE A 12 8.17 -65.11 -17.99
N GLU A 13 7.49 -65.57 -16.93
CA GLU A 13 6.69 -64.70 -16.05
C GLU A 13 7.54 -63.69 -15.27
N MET A 14 8.71 -64.09 -14.74
CA MET A 14 9.65 -63.16 -14.09
C MET A 14 10.26 -62.14 -15.05
N LEU A 15 10.54 -62.53 -16.29
CA LEU A 15 11.03 -61.62 -17.33
C LEU A 15 9.95 -60.59 -17.69
N PHE A 16 8.69 -61.02 -17.79
CA PHE A 16 7.57 -60.14 -18.11
C PHE A 16 7.30 -59.11 -17.00
N LEU A 17 7.38 -59.53 -15.74
CA LEU A 17 7.17 -58.64 -14.58
C LEU A 17 8.23 -57.53 -14.49
N ARG A 18 9.49 -57.85 -14.84
CA ARG A 18 10.59 -56.87 -14.87
C ARG A 18 10.45 -55.89 -16.03
N VAL A 19 10.03 -56.35 -17.20
CA VAL A 19 9.79 -55.48 -18.36
C VAL A 19 8.62 -54.53 -18.09
N LEU A 20 7.55 -55.03 -17.46
CA LEU A 20 6.40 -54.21 -17.05
C LEU A 20 6.82 -53.10 -16.06
N ALA A 21 7.65 -53.42 -15.07
CA ALA A 21 8.14 -52.43 -14.09
C ALA A 21 9.01 -51.34 -14.74
N VAL A 22 9.83 -51.70 -15.74
CA VAL A 22 10.66 -50.74 -16.49
C VAL A 22 9.78 -49.82 -17.35
N VAL A 23 8.74 -50.36 -18.00
CA VAL A 23 7.79 -49.55 -18.79
C VAL A 23 6.99 -48.58 -17.92
N VAL A 24 6.54 -49.02 -16.73
CA VAL A 24 5.86 -48.15 -15.76
C VAL A 24 6.80 -47.04 -15.26
N CYS A 25 8.07 -47.35 -14.96
CA CYS A 25 9.04 -46.32 -14.59
C CYS A 25 9.32 -45.31 -15.71
N ILE A 26 9.40 -45.77 -16.97
CA ILE A 26 9.58 -44.88 -18.12
C ILE A 26 8.33 -43.99 -18.31
N CYS A 27 7.12 -44.52 -18.11
CA CYS A 27 5.88 -43.73 -18.17
C CYS A 27 5.78 -42.69 -17.04
N VAL A 28 6.22 -43.02 -15.82
CA VAL A 28 6.23 -42.07 -14.69
C VAL A 28 7.28 -40.98 -14.89
N LEU A 29 8.44 -41.32 -15.47
CA LEU A 29 9.49 -40.33 -15.80
C LEU A 29 9.11 -39.44 -17.00
N SER A 30 8.37 -39.96 -17.98
CA SER A 30 7.90 -39.18 -19.14
C SER A 30 6.65 -38.31 -18.86
N CYS A 31 6.00 -38.48 -17.71
CA CYS A 31 4.99 -37.54 -17.20
C CYS A 31 5.57 -36.44 -16.30
N GLY A 32 6.88 -36.45 -16.05
CA GLY A 32 7.58 -35.46 -15.22
C GLY A 32 7.87 -34.13 -15.91
N ASP A 33 7.91 -34.09 -17.24
CA ASP A 33 8.23 -32.88 -18.01
C ASP A 33 6.95 -32.21 -18.54
N ARG A 34 6.08 -31.77 -17.63
CA ARG A 34 5.23 -30.62 -17.96
C ARG A 34 6.02 -29.38 -17.61
N ASP A 35 6.56 -28.76 -18.64
CA ASP A 35 7.08 -27.40 -18.66
C ASP A 35 6.21 -26.46 -17.81
N PHE A 36 6.61 -26.29 -16.55
CA PHE A 36 6.25 -25.13 -15.74
C PHE A 36 7.37 -24.09 -15.86
N ASP A 37 7.88 -23.88 -17.08
CA ASP A 37 8.49 -22.60 -17.43
C ASP A 37 7.38 -21.58 -17.72
N ASN A 38 6.55 -21.37 -16.70
CA ASN A 38 6.06 -20.04 -16.44
C ASN A 38 6.94 -19.47 -15.31
N THR A 39 8.23 -19.37 -15.62
CA THR A 39 9.00 -18.19 -15.21
C THR A 39 8.36 -17.00 -15.91
N LEU A 40 7.15 -16.67 -15.45
CA LEU A 40 6.64 -15.31 -15.46
C LEU A 40 7.66 -14.60 -14.58
N THR A 41 8.77 -14.18 -15.19
CA THR A 41 9.47 -12.98 -14.79
C THR A 41 8.45 -11.86 -14.98
N VAL A 42 7.44 -11.82 -14.11
CA VAL A 42 7.14 -10.62 -13.39
C VAL A 42 8.49 -10.30 -12.77
N THR A 43 9.32 -9.59 -13.53
CA THR A 43 9.95 -8.45 -12.91
C THR A 43 8.75 -7.72 -12.29
N GLU A 44 8.45 -8.03 -11.03
CA GLU A 44 8.05 -6.99 -10.13
C GLU A 44 9.21 -6.03 -10.30
N GLU A 45 9.07 -5.13 -11.28
CA GLU A 45 9.71 -3.86 -11.22
C GLU A 45 9.41 -3.47 -9.78
N LEU A 46 10.44 -3.47 -8.95
CA LEU A 46 10.35 -3.03 -7.57
C LEU A 46 10.03 -1.54 -7.71
N VAL A 47 8.79 -1.24 -8.05
CA VAL A 47 8.30 0.12 -8.19
C VAL A 47 8.42 0.63 -6.78
N ASP A 48 9.43 1.48 -6.60
CA ASP A 48 9.73 2.10 -5.34
C ASP A 48 8.43 2.75 -4.86
N GLN A 49 8.03 2.46 -3.62
CA GLN A 49 6.84 3.08 -3.05
C GLN A 49 6.95 4.60 -3.13
N THR A 50 8.16 5.14 -3.08
CA THR A 50 8.47 6.55 -3.31
C THR A 50 7.99 7.06 -4.68
N ASP A 51 8.15 6.28 -5.76
CA ASP A 51 7.72 6.69 -7.10
C ASP A 51 6.20 6.67 -7.22
N ILE A 52 5.55 5.68 -6.60
CA ILE A 52 4.08 5.61 -6.51
C ILE A 52 3.54 6.83 -5.75
N ILE A 53 4.16 7.17 -4.62
CA ILE A 53 3.79 8.32 -3.78
C ILE A 53 3.94 9.63 -4.58
N LYS A 54 5.04 9.81 -5.30
CA LYS A 54 5.24 11.00 -6.16
C LYS A 54 4.20 11.08 -7.27
N LYS A 55 3.93 9.97 -7.97
CA LYS A 55 2.87 9.93 -9.01
C LYS A 55 1.51 10.30 -8.42
N ALA A 56 1.17 9.74 -7.25
CA ALA A 56 -0.08 10.06 -6.57
C ALA A 56 -0.14 11.54 -6.14
N GLY A 57 0.98 12.15 -5.74
CA GLY A 57 1.07 13.58 -5.46
C GLY A 57 0.73 14.45 -6.67
N LEU A 58 1.25 14.10 -7.86
CA LEU A 58 0.92 14.81 -9.10
C LEU A 58 -0.57 14.72 -9.44
N LEU A 59 -1.17 13.54 -9.27
CA LEU A 59 -2.62 13.34 -9.48
C LEU A 59 -3.46 14.19 -8.52
N ILE A 60 -3.00 14.39 -7.27
CA ILE A 60 -3.67 15.28 -6.32
C ILE A 60 -3.63 16.74 -6.82
N GLU A 61 -2.49 17.18 -7.36
CA GLU A 61 -2.34 18.53 -7.92
C GLU A 61 -3.19 18.74 -9.18
N GLU A 62 -3.35 17.69 -9.99
CA GLU A 62 -4.21 17.68 -11.18
C GLU A 62 -5.71 17.58 -10.83
N GLY A 63 -6.05 17.20 -9.60
CA GLY A 63 -7.42 17.03 -9.11
C GLY A 63 -8.00 15.64 -9.32
N ASP A 64 -7.21 14.69 -9.82
CA ASP A 64 -7.57 13.29 -10.05
C ASP A 64 -7.50 12.47 -8.74
N LEU A 65 -8.35 12.87 -7.77
CA LEU A 65 -8.33 12.34 -6.41
C LEU A 65 -8.69 10.84 -6.33
N ASP A 66 -9.39 10.30 -7.32
CA ASP A 66 -9.77 8.88 -7.35
C ASP A 66 -8.55 7.99 -7.64
N GLU A 67 -7.76 8.29 -8.68
CA GLU A 67 -6.54 7.51 -8.97
C GLU A 67 -5.48 7.73 -7.88
N ALA A 68 -5.33 8.96 -7.37
CA ALA A 68 -4.44 9.24 -6.25
C ALA A 68 -4.82 8.43 -5.00
N PHE A 69 -6.11 8.29 -4.72
CA PHE A 69 -6.62 7.51 -3.62
C PHE A 69 -6.24 6.03 -3.73
N ASP A 70 -6.39 5.45 -4.92
CA ASP A 70 -6.07 4.04 -5.17
C ASP A 70 -4.57 3.77 -5.01
N LEU A 71 -3.72 4.65 -5.55
CA LEU A 71 -2.26 4.56 -5.40
C LEU A 71 -1.83 4.66 -3.94
N MET A 72 -2.31 5.66 -3.20
CA MET A 72 -1.95 5.82 -1.77
C MET A 72 -2.51 4.67 -0.92
N SER A 73 -3.68 4.14 -1.26
CA SER A 73 -4.25 2.96 -0.59
C SER A 73 -3.41 1.71 -0.83
N ASN A 74 -2.84 1.54 -2.04
CA ASN A 74 -1.90 0.48 -2.34
C ASN A 74 -0.61 0.61 -1.51
N VAL A 75 -0.05 1.82 -1.40
CA VAL A 75 1.11 2.08 -0.54
C VAL A 75 0.81 1.66 0.90
N LEU A 76 -0.35 2.05 1.46
CA LEU A 76 -0.73 1.67 2.82
C LEU A 76 -1.01 0.17 3.01
N SER A 77 -1.34 -0.56 1.94
CA SER A 77 -1.49 -2.01 2.02
C SER A 77 -0.17 -2.74 2.32
N LYS A 78 0.95 -2.11 1.94
CA LYS A 78 2.31 -2.61 2.16
C LYS A 78 2.97 -1.96 3.38
N GLU A 79 2.75 -0.66 3.55
CA GLU A 79 3.32 0.15 4.61
C GLU A 79 2.22 0.93 5.36
N PRO A 80 1.49 0.29 6.29
CA PRO A 80 0.36 0.92 6.97
C PRO A 80 0.70 2.21 7.75
N SER A 81 1.96 2.37 8.15
CA SER A 81 2.50 3.53 8.89
C SER A 81 3.14 4.59 7.98
N ASN A 82 3.11 4.43 6.65
CA ASN A 82 3.72 5.38 5.73
C ASN A 82 3.07 6.77 5.89
N VAL A 83 3.88 7.77 6.25
CA VAL A 83 3.38 9.10 6.61
C VAL A 83 2.80 9.82 5.40
N ASP A 84 3.47 9.74 4.25
CA ASP A 84 3.08 10.41 3.01
C ASP A 84 1.71 9.93 2.52
N ALA A 85 1.52 8.61 2.47
CA ALA A 85 0.24 8.05 2.05
C ALA A 85 -0.89 8.35 3.05
N ASN A 86 -0.62 8.29 4.36
CA ASN A 86 -1.61 8.64 5.37
C ASN A 86 -2.02 10.13 5.32
N ILE A 87 -1.07 11.06 5.13
CA ILE A 87 -1.41 12.50 5.05
C ILE A 87 -2.10 12.86 3.73
N ALA A 88 -1.70 12.24 2.62
CA ALA A 88 -2.37 12.43 1.33
C ALA A 88 -3.82 11.93 1.38
N LEU A 89 -4.06 10.74 1.92
CA LEU A 89 -5.42 10.22 2.11
C LEU A 89 -6.23 11.07 3.08
N ALA A 90 -5.62 11.65 4.11
CA ALA A 90 -6.31 12.58 5.01
C ALA A 90 -6.87 13.78 4.25
N GLY A 91 -6.05 14.38 3.37
CA GLY A 91 -6.48 15.47 2.48
C GLY A 91 -7.61 15.06 1.53
N ILE A 92 -7.50 13.89 0.91
CA ILE A 92 -8.55 13.35 0.02
C ILE A 92 -9.85 13.10 0.78
N TYR A 93 -9.78 12.51 1.99
CA TYR A 93 -10.97 12.30 2.80
C TYR A 93 -11.61 13.60 3.28
N LEU A 94 -10.82 14.64 3.58
CA LEU A 94 -11.34 15.98 3.86
C LEU A 94 -12.07 16.56 2.66
N ALA A 95 -11.48 16.49 1.46
CA ALA A 95 -12.11 16.98 0.22
C ALA A 95 -13.42 16.24 -0.13
N ARG A 96 -13.61 15.02 0.39
CA ARG A 96 -14.82 14.21 0.23
C ARG A 96 -15.79 14.29 1.42
N ASP A 97 -15.59 15.22 2.35
CA ASP A 97 -16.37 15.38 3.59
C ASP A 97 -16.41 14.13 4.49
N GLN A 98 -15.43 13.23 4.37
CA GLN A 98 -15.33 11.98 5.15
C GLN A 98 -14.50 12.19 6.42
N PHE A 99 -14.95 13.10 7.29
CA PHE A 99 -14.15 13.61 8.41
C PHE A 99 -13.67 12.54 9.40
N THR A 100 -14.48 11.51 9.69
CA THR A 100 -14.07 10.42 10.58
C THR A 100 -12.91 9.61 10.02
N LYS A 101 -12.91 9.35 8.70
CA LYS A 101 -11.80 8.64 8.05
C LYS A 101 -10.57 9.52 7.94
N ALA A 102 -10.76 10.80 7.58
CA ALA A 102 -9.69 11.79 7.57
C ALA A 102 -8.97 11.83 8.93
N LEU A 103 -9.75 11.81 10.03
CA LEU A 103 -9.20 11.85 11.38
C LEU A 103 -8.34 10.61 11.68
N ASP A 104 -8.81 9.42 11.32
CA ASP A 104 -8.07 8.17 11.56
C ASP A 104 -6.70 8.19 10.85
N VAL A 105 -6.69 8.45 9.54
CA VAL A 105 -5.43 8.45 8.77
C VAL A 105 -4.53 9.65 9.12
N ALA A 106 -5.08 10.82 9.42
CA ALA A 106 -4.30 11.97 9.88
C ALA A 106 -3.60 11.71 11.22
N ASN A 107 -4.26 11.01 12.16
CA ASN A 107 -3.63 10.62 13.41
C ASN A 107 -2.51 9.60 13.20
N ARG A 108 -2.67 8.66 12.26
CA ARG A 108 -1.60 7.72 11.89
C ARG A 108 -0.40 8.46 11.30
N ALA A 109 -0.62 9.43 10.41
CA ALA A 109 0.45 10.29 9.91
C ALA A 109 1.14 11.03 11.06
N PHE A 110 0.37 11.66 11.96
CA PHE A 110 0.89 12.44 13.08
C PHE A 110 1.78 11.62 14.03
N VAL A 111 1.35 10.42 14.41
CA VAL A 111 2.11 9.56 15.34
C VAL A 111 3.40 9.01 14.71
N ASN A 112 3.42 8.79 13.40
CA ASN A 112 4.58 8.23 12.69
C ASN A 112 5.52 9.30 12.09
N ALA A 113 5.10 10.57 12.03
CA ALA A 113 5.92 11.66 11.50
C ALA A 113 7.05 12.07 12.45
N SER A 114 8.27 12.15 11.90
CA SER A 114 9.41 12.75 12.60
C SER A 114 9.18 14.25 12.86
N GLN A 115 10.04 14.89 13.66
CA GLN A 115 9.91 16.33 13.95
C GLN A 115 10.18 17.21 12.73
N ASP A 116 11.10 16.77 11.88
CA ASP A 116 11.56 17.40 10.64
C ASP A 116 10.87 16.83 9.39
N TYR A 117 9.75 16.13 9.57
CA TYR A 117 9.01 15.51 8.48
C TYR A 117 8.66 16.52 7.38
N VAL A 118 9.03 16.16 6.16
CA VAL A 118 8.64 16.76 4.88
C VAL A 118 8.29 15.62 3.95
N SER A 119 7.17 15.75 3.25
CA SER A 119 6.68 14.74 2.32
C SER A 119 7.61 14.56 1.12
N SER A 120 7.69 13.34 0.59
CA SER A 120 8.43 13.04 -0.63
C SER A 120 7.72 13.49 -1.92
N PHE A 121 6.41 13.74 -1.89
CA PHE A 121 5.64 14.14 -3.07
C PHE A 121 5.45 15.65 -3.18
N ASN A 122 5.42 16.38 -2.07
CA ASN A 122 5.27 17.84 -2.08
C ASN A 122 6.02 18.48 -0.89
N PRO A 123 7.03 19.35 -1.13
CA PRO A 123 7.86 19.93 -0.07
C PRO A 123 7.11 20.91 0.85
N HIS A 124 5.92 21.39 0.44
CA HIS A 124 5.06 22.20 1.29
C HIS A 124 4.25 21.35 2.28
N VAL A 125 4.12 20.04 2.05
CA VAL A 125 3.52 19.10 3.00
C VAL A 125 4.56 18.71 4.04
N ASN A 126 4.41 19.22 5.26
CA ASN A 126 5.32 18.99 6.38
C ASN A 126 4.54 18.79 7.69
N LYS A 127 5.24 18.70 8.82
CA LYS A 127 4.59 18.50 10.13
C LYS A 127 3.51 19.54 10.48
N LYS A 128 3.67 20.80 10.05
CA LYS A 128 2.63 21.83 10.24
C LYS A 128 1.39 21.55 9.42
N THR A 129 1.55 21.01 8.21
CA THR A 129 0.43 20.56 7.37
C THR A 129 -0.35 19.46 8.06
N ILE A 130 0.32 18.50 8.73
CA ILE A 130 -0.37 17.47 9.53
C ILE A 130 -1.21 18.12 10.65
N HIS A 131 -0.65 19.09 11.38
CA HIS A 131 -1.41 19.83 12.38
C HIS A 131 -2.58 20.59 11.76
N LEU A 132 -2.41 21.19 10.57
CA LEU A 132 -3.48 21.90 9.88
C LEU A 132 -4.60 20.95 9.44
N THR A 133 -4.25 19.79 8.88
CA THR A 133 -5.21 18.75 8.49
C THR A 133 -5.98 18.24 9.70
N LEU A 134 -5.33 17.98 10.84
CA LEU A 134 -6.01 17.63 12.08
C LEU A 134 -6.89 18.78 12.59
N ALA A 135 -6.42 20.03 12.52
CA ALA A 135 -7.20 21.20 12.92
C ALA A 135 -8.49 21.33 12.09
N GLN A 136 -8.39 21.22 10.76
CA GLN A 136 -9.52 21.20 9.83
C GLN A 136 -10.47 20.05 10.15
N THR A 137 -9.93 18.85 10.32
CA THR A 137 -10.74 17.66 10.61
C THR A 137 -11.52 17.81 11.91
N TYR A 138 -10.87 18.21 13.00
CA TYR A 138 -11.54 18.46 14.28
C TYR A 138 -12.56 19.60 14.19
N TYR A 139 -12.27 20.64 13.39
CA TYR A 139 -13.20 21.74 13.16
C TYR A 139 -14.50 21.25 12.51
N TYR A 140 -14.41 20.47 11.43
CA TYR A 140 -15.59 19.93 10.74
C TYR A 140 -16.36 18.88 11.57
N ILE A 141 -15.67 18.18 12.48
CA ILE A 141 -16.33 17.31 13.46
C ILE A 141 -17.04 18.11 14.56
N GLY A 142 -16.68 19.38 14.76
CA GLY A 142 -17.20 20.25 15.82
C GLY A 142 -16.42 20.19 17.13
N ASP A 143 -15.27 19.50 17.16
CA ASP A 143 -14.35 19.51 18.31
C ASP A 143 -13.41 20.72 18.23
N PHE A 144 -13.96 21.90 18.51
CA PHE A 144 -13.22 23.17 18.42
C PHE A 144 -12.08 23.29 19.44
N ASN A 145 -12.13 22.54 20.54
CA ASN A 145 -11.06 22.52 21.53
C ASN A 145 -9.82 21.86 20.96
N ARG A 146 -9.97 20.62 20.43
CA ARG A 146 -8.85 19.93 19.80
C ARG A 146 -8.37 20.62 18.54
N SER A 147 -9.27 21.22 17.76
CA SER A 147 -8.87 22.03 16.60
C SER A 147 -8.00 23.22 17.02
N ASN A 148 -8.39 23.99 18.05
CA ASN A 148 -7.56 25.05 18.62
C ASN A 148 -6.19 24.52 19.10
N ASP A 149 -6.16 23.37 19.78
CA ASP A 149 -4.91 22.77 20.26
C ASP A 149 -3.93 22.49 19.11
N GLN A 150 -4.44 22.01 17.96
CA GLN A 150 -3.62 21.81 16.76
C GLN A 150 -3.15 23.13 16.14
N VAL A 151 -4.02 24.14 16.06
CA VAL A 151 -3.65 25.48 15.55
C VAL A 151 -2.52 26.10 16.36
N ARG A 152 -2.51 25.93 17.69
CA ARG A 152 -1.42 26.42 18.57
C ARG A 152 -0.05 25.85 18.19
N GLN A 153 0.00 24.61 17.69
CA GLN A 153 1.25 23.99 17.23
C GLN A 153 1.79 24.64 15.96
N ILE A 154 0.94 25.31 15.18
CA ILE A 154 1.32 25.95 13.91
C ILE A 154 1.78 27.39 14.15
N ILE A 155 1.00 28.16 14.92
CA ILE A 155 1.24 29.59 15.13
C ILE A 155 2.16 29.89 16.33
N ASN A 156 2.54 28.85 17.11
CA ASN A 156 3.39 28.93 18.30
C ASN A 156 2.97 30.05 19.25
N LYS A 157 1.65 30.18 19.46
CA LYS A 157 1.04 31.19 20.32
C LYS A 157 -0.12 30.51 21.04
N ASN A 158 -0.23 30.75 22.34
CA ASN A 158 -1.37 30.25 23.10
C ASN A 158 -2.61 31.09 22.75
N VAL A 159 -3.35 30.64 21.74
CA VAL A 159 -4.59 31.27 21.28
C VAL A 159 -5.74 30.29 21.46
N ASN A 160 -6.86 30.79 21.97
CA ASN A 160 -8.11 30.05 21.99
C ASN A 160 -9.16 30.87 21.23
N LEU A 161 -9.43 30.47 20.00
CA LEU A 161 -10.31 31.18 19.08
C LEU A 161 -11.75 30.69 19.25
N THR A 162 -12.71 31.60 19.09
CA THR A 162 -14.12 31.23 18.92
C THR A 162 -14.28 30.40 17.64
N PRO A 163 -15.32 29.58 17.49
CA PRO A 163 -15.53 28.77 16.28
C PRO A 163 -15.46 29.57 14.97
N GLU A 164 -15.99 30.80 14.96
CA GLU A 164 -15.96 31.68 13.79
C GLU A 164 -14.52 32.16 13.49
N ALA A 165 -13.81 32.63 14.52
CA ALA A 165 -12.44 33.08 14.37
C ALA A 165 -11.47 31.94 14.02
N LEU A 166 -11.75 30.74 14.54
CA LEU A 166 -10.99 29.53 14.27
C LEU A 166 -11.12 29.11 12.81
N GLY A 167 -12.35 29.11 12.26
CA GLY A 167 -12.59 28.82 10.85
C GLY A 167 -11.82 29.78 9.93
N MET A 168 -11.90 31.08 10.20
CA MET A 168 -11.15 32.10 9.44
C MET A 168 -9.64 31.91 9.51
N GLU A 169 -9.11 31.55 10.68
CA GLU A 169 -7.68 31.33 10.86
C GLU A 169 -7.20 30.06 10.16
N ILE A 170 -7.96 28.97 10.21
CA ILE A 170 -7.67 27.73 9.47
C ILE A 170 -7.62 28.01 7.96
N GLU A 171 -8.59 28.75 7.44
CA GLU A 171 -8.62 29.14 6.02
C GLU A 171 -7.41 30.02 5.64
N ARG A 172 -7.03 30.95 6.53
CA ARG A 172 -5.83 31.78 6.35
C ARG A 172 -4.55 30.95 6.33
N LEU A 173 -4.44 29.93 7.18
CA LEU A 173 -3.29 29.04 7.23
C LEU A 173 -3.22 28.16 5.98
N ALA A 174 -4.34 27.58 5.55
CA ALA A 174 -4.41 26.75 4.35
C ALA A 174 -3.97 27.49 3.08
N ARG A 175 -4.27 28.79 2.95
CA ARG A 175 -3.80 29.61 1.83
C ARG A 175 -2.31 29.89 1.81
N LYS A 176 -1.63 29.81 2.96
CA LYS A 176 -0.20 30.13 3.08
C LYS A 176 0.70 28.93 2.76
N ASP A 177 0.14 27.73 2.89
CA ASP A 177 0.83 26.46 2.64
C ASP A 177 0.61 25.95 1.20
N LEU A 178 -0.16 26.67 0.37
CA LEU A 178 -0.26 26.56 -1.09
C LEU A 178 0.78 27.47 -1.76
#